data_AF-A0A7Z9SEI1-F1
#
_entry.id   AF-A0A7Z9SEI1-F1
#
_cell.length_a   1.000
_cell.length_b   1.000
_cell.length_c   1.000
_cell.angle_alpha   90.00
_cell.angle_beta   90.00
_cell.angle_gamma   90.00
#
_symmetry.space_group_name_H-M   'P 1'
#
loop_
_entity.id
_entity.type
_entity.pdbx_description
1 polymer ?
#
loop_
_entity_poly.entity_id
_entity_poly.type
_entity_poly.pdbx_seq_one_letter_code
_entity_poly.pdbx_strand_id
1 'polypeptide(L)'
;MGVDPVATEWYIEKPENISRQFKSIRRTAWSLLPEKDPNEDAMNLTIDSLDALFDVDVTDFFELPEEEEKMDRKDSAKVVLETIHAIYIPIRQDELTYVGTQLPLYNLKTMLFGNDNWLDMEILNQEVIGPHVQGMRIISDVSSAMSSTYDDAFTNYHALAMDHASFVQSIINLGVMNRRQFMDKLRNHEGFHGEHTSIQFSGANRNENGFAQVLEYNRKKLKNIGVYDGKTFNQPAE
;
A
#
# COMPACT_ATOMS: atom_id res chain seq x y z
N MET A 1 6.32 -13.52 2.43
CA MET A 1 6.23 -12.27 3.22
C MET A 1 6.63 -12.63 4.64
N GLY A 2 7.70 -12.02 5.17
CA GLY A 2 8.34 -12.44 6.44
C GLY A 2 7.96 -11.59 7.66
N VAL A 3 6.83 -10.88 7.61
CA VAL A 3 6.32 -10.05 8.70
C VAL A 3 4.90 -10.49 8.98
N ASP A 4 4.61 -10.84 10.23
CA ASP A 4 3.27 -11.22 10.65
C ASP A 4 2.38 -9.98 10.71
N PRO A 5 1.20 -9.98 10.04
CA PRO A 5 0.31 -8.84 10.04
C PRO A 5 -0.34 -8.64 11.41
N VAL A 6 -0.44 -7.39 11.85
CA VAL A 6 -1.12 -7.03 13.12
C VAL A 6 -2.63 -7.27 13.09
N ALA A 7 -3.22 -7.31 11.89
CA ALA A 7 -4.62 -7.64 11.66
C ALA A 7 -4.80 -8.29 10.29
N THR A 8 -5.76 -9.18 10.15
CA THR A 8 -6.18 -9.75 8.86
C THR A 8 -7.70 -9.82 8.84
N GLU A 9 -8.29 -9.24 7.81
CA GLU A 9 -9.73 -9.13 7.66
C GLU A 9 -10.16 -9.62 6.28
N TRP A 10 -11.25 -10.37 6.24
CA TRP A 10 -11.81 -10.90 5.00
C TRP A 10 -13.20 -10.30 4.75
N TYR A 11 -13.46 -9.95 3.50
CA TYR A 11 -14.81 -9.65 3.02
C TYR A 11 -15.24 -10.72 2.01
N ILE A 12 -16.54 -10.99 1.96
CA ILE A 12 -17.15 -11.98 1.08
C ILE A 12 -18.09 -11.20 0.16
N GLU A 13 -18.22 -11.64 -1.08
CA GLU A 13 -19.06 -10.98 -2.10
C GLU A 13 -18.60 -9.56 -2.42
N LYS A 14 -19.48 -8.74 -3.01
CA LYS A 14 -19.16 -7.36 -3.37
C LYS A 14 -18.96 -6.52 -2.10
N PRO A 15 -17.90 -5.70 -2.02
CA PRO A 15 -17.57 -4.90 -0.83
C PRO A 15 -18.46 -3.65 -0.66
N GLU A 16 -19.78 -3.78 -0.87
CA GLU A 16 -20.74 -2.68 -0.68
C GLU A 16 -20.72 -2.13 0.75
N ASN A 17 -20.40 -3.00 1.71
CA ASN A 17 -20.24 -2.63 3.11
C ASN A 17 -19.03 -3.35 3.73
N ILE A 18 -17.91 -2.63 3.81
CA ILE A 18 -16.67 -3.10 4.46
C ILE A 18 -16.46 -2.47 5.84
N SER A 19 -17.54 -1.94 6.43
CA SER A 19 -17.45 -1.23 7.69
C SER A 19 -17.05 -2.09 8.86
N ARG A 20 -17.39 -3.39 8.82
CA ARG A 20 -16.96 -4.34 9.84
C ARG A 20 -15.44 -4.48 9.86
N GLN A 21 -14.84 -4.67 8.69
CA GLN A 21 -13.41 -4.88 8.49
C GLN A 21 -12.63 -3.64 8.94
N PHE A 22 -12.99 -2.46 8.43
CA PHE A 22 -12.27 -1.24 8.80
C PHE A 22 -12.49 -0.80 10.25
N LYS A 23 -13.65 -1.07 10.86
CA LYS A 23 -13.83 -0.86 12.32
C LYS A 23 -12.93 -1.79 13.13
N SER A 24 -12.74 -3.03 12.67
CA SER A 24 -11.83 -3.98 13.30
C SER A 24 -10.38 -3.49 13.20
N ILE A 25 -9.93 -3.15 11.99
CA ILE A 25 -8.60 -2.58 11.73
C ILE A 25 -8.36 -1.32 12.57
N ARG A 26 -9.34 -0.41 12.63
CA ARG A 26 -9.24 0.81 13.44
C ARG A 26 -9.12 0.49 14.93
N ARG A 27 -9.82 -0.53 15.44
CA ARG A 27 -9.67 -0.98 16.83
C ARG A 27 -8.28 -1.51 17.10
N THR A 28 -7.71 -2.29 16.19
CA THR A 28 -6.32 -2.74 16.29
C THR A 28 -5.36 -1.55 16.30
N ALA A 29 -5.56 -0.57 15.42
CA ALA A 29 -4.76 0.65 15.39
C ALA A 29 -4.80 1.41 16.73
N TRP A 30 -5.98 1.50 17.37
CA TRP A 30 -6.12 2.07 18.71
C TRP A 30 -5.36 1.28 19.78
N SER A 31 -5.41 -0.06 19.75
CA SER A 31 -4.69 -0.89 20.73
C SER A 31 -3.17 -0.86 20.59
N LEU A 32 -2.67 -0.36 19.46
CA LEU A 32 -1.24 -0.21 19.20
C LEU A 32 -0.70 1.16 19.61
N LEU A 33 -1.56 2.07 20.09
CA LEU A 33 -1.07 3.33 20.65
C LEU A 33 -0.26 3.04 21.92
N PRO A 34 0.88 3.71 22.11
CA PRO A 34 1.64 3.57 23.35
C PRO A 34 0.80 4.08 24.52
N GLU A 35 0.86 3.37 25.66
CA GLU A 35 0.12 3.75 26.89
C GLU A 35 0.61 5.07 27.52
N LYS A 36 1.78 5.57 27.08
CA LYS A 36 2.35 6.84 27.50
C LYS A 36 2.80 7.63 26.28
N ASP A 37 2.54 8.94 26.27
CA ASP A 37 3.13 9.81 25.26
C ASP A 37 4.65 9.86 25.53
N PRO A 38 5.52 9.49 24.57
CA PRO A 38 6.97 9.67 24.74
C PRO A 38 7.39 11.12 25.00
N ASN A 39 6.49 12.10 24.79
CA ASN A 39 6.69 13.50 25.14
C ASN A 39 6.18 13.90 26.53
N GLU A 40 5.43 13.06 27.25
CA GLU A 40 5.03 13.35 28.64
C GLU A 40 6.27 13.51 29.55
N ASP A 41 7.30 12.69 29.35
CA ASP A 41 8.57 12.80 30.07
C ASP A 41 9.36 14.07 29.67
N ALA A 42 9.13 14.63 28.48
CA ALA A 42 9.74 15.88 28.03
C ALA A 42 9.01 17.13 28.57
N MET A 43 7.69 17.05 28.80
CA MET A 43 6.92 18.11 29.46
C MET A 43 7.06 18.08 30.99
N ASN A 44 7.46 16.95 31.58
CA ASN A 44 7.78 16.81 33.00
C ASN A 44 9.21 17.27 33.39
N LEU A 45 9.95 17.92 32.48
CA LEU A 45 11.08 18.76 32.87
C LEU A 45 10.54 20.00 33.59
N THR A 46 10.25 19.83 34.87
CA THR A 46 9.84 20.85 35.82
C THR A 46 10.71 22.10 35.69
N ILE A 47 10.06 23.24 35.42
CA ILE A 47 10.66 24.56 35.58
C ILE A 47 10.73 24.82 37.09
N ASP A 48 11.71 24.24 37.75
CA ASP A 48 11.93 24.37 39.19
C ASP A 48 12.90 25.53 39.49
N SER A 49 12.51 26.77 39.13
CA SER A 49 13.31 27.95 39.50
C SER A 49 12.60 29.29 39.65
N LEU A 50 11.26 29.38 39.65
CA LEU A 50 10.57 30.68 39.80
C LEU A 50 9.37 30.74 40.75
N ASP A 51 8.92 29.64 41.34
CA ASP A 51 7.74 29.64 42.25
C ASP A 51 8.08 29.67 43.76
N ALA A 52 9.35 29.79 44.13
CA ALA A 52 9.77 29.83 45.54
C ALA A 52 9.57 31.20 46.24
N LEU A 53 8.66 32.07 45.79
CA LEU A 53 8.56 33.44 46.34
C LEU A 53 7.15 34.03 46.51
N PHE A 54 6.08 33.23 46.45
CA PHE A 54 4.76 33.70 46.88
C PHE A 54 4.07 32.66 47.75
N ASP A 55 4.21 32.83 49.06
CA ASP A 55 3.42 32.11 50.06
C ASP A 55 1.99 32.63 49.97
N VAL A 56 1.13 31.90 49.26
CA VAL A 56 -0.31 32.14 49.23
C VAL A 56 -0.97 30.90 49.83
N ASP A 57 -1.59 31.04 51.00
CA ASP A 57 -2.36 29.98 51.65
C ASP A 57 -3.47 29.47 50.70
N VAL A 58 -3.26 28.30 50.09
CA VAL A 58 -4.25 27.56 49.28
C VAL A 58 -4.80 26.39 50.10
N THR A 59 -5.52 26.68 51.18
CA THR A 59 -6.18 25.64 51.99
C THR A 59 -7.61 25.31 51.57
N ASP A 60 -8.14 25.88 50.47
CA ASP A 60 -9.53 25.65 50.03
C ASP A 60 -9.71 25.49 48.51
N PHE A 61 -8.73 24.93 47.80
CA PHE A 61 -9.00 24.37 46.47
C PHE A 61 -9.39 22.91 46.62
N PHE A 62 -10.71 22.66 46.61
CA PHE A 62 -11.21 21.34 46.26
C PHE A 62 -10.74 21.03 44.82
N GLU A 63 -9.71 20.20 44.67
CA GLU A 63 -9.41 19.53 43.41
C GLU A 63 -10.60 18.62 43.09
N LEU A 64 -11.46 19.08 42.19
CA LEU A 64 -12.40 18.19 41.52
C LEU A 64 -11.54 17.11 40.85
N PRO A 65 -11.83 15.81 41.05
CA PRO A 65 -11.12 14.79 40.30
C PRO A 65 -11.29 15.13 38.82
N GLU A 66 -10.20 15.13 38.05
CA GLU A 66 -10.28 15.24 36.60
C GLU A 66 -11.21 14.12 36.12
N GLU A 67 -12.45 14.47 35.79
CA GLU A 67 -13.28 13.57 35.01
C GLU A 67 -12.59 13.49 33.65
N GLU A 68 -11.79 12.44 33.44
CA GLU A 68 -11.35 12.07 32.10
C GLU A 68 -12.61 12.00 31.24
N GLU A 69 -12.82 13.01 30.39
CA GLU A 69 -13.92 13.02 29.43
C GLU A 69 -13.74 11.79 28.55
N LYS A 70 -14.49 10.73 28.85
CA LYS A 70 -14.48 9.52 28.04
C LYS A 70 -14.98 9.89 26.66
N MET A 71 -14.06 9.93 25.70
CA MET A 71 -14.35 10.25 24.31
C MET A 71 -15.53 9.40 23.81
N ASP A 72 -16.59 10.06 23.34
CA ASP A 72 -17.70 9.36 22.69
C ASP A 72 -17.24 8.80 21.33
N ARG A 73 -17.94 7.79 20.83
CA ARG A 73 -17.65 7.12 19.55
C ARG A 73 -17.57 8.08 18.36
N LYS A 74 -18.30 9.20 18.41
CA LYS A 74 -18.25 10.24 17.37
C LYS A 74 -16.94 11.01 17.37
N ASP A 75 -16.37 11.23 18.54
CA ASP A 75 -15.11 11.95 18.68
C ASP A 75 -13.92 11.03 18.41
N SER A 76 -14.02 9.75 18.79
CA SER A 76 -12.99 8.77 18.46
C SER A 76 -12.89 8.48 16.96
N ALA A 77 -13.91 8.77 16.13
CA ALA A 77 -13.85 8.62 14.67
C ALA A 77 -13.08 9.74 13.96
N LYS A 78 -12.96 10.92 14.56
CA LYS A 78 -12.24 12.08 13.99
C LYS A 78 -10.72 12.00 14.14
N VAL A 79 -10.25 11.14 15.05
CA VAL A 79 -8.81 10.97 15.33
C VAL A 79 -8.11 10.30 14.14
N VAL A 80 -6.98 10.85 13.73
CA VAL A 80 -6.10 10.22 12.73
C VAL A 80 -5.18 9.24 13.44
N LEU A 81 -5.15 7.97 13.01
CA LEU A 81 -4.29 6.95 13.59
C LEU A 81 -3.13 6.62 12.65
N GLU A 82 -1.90 6.70 13.17
CA GLU A 82 -0.66 6.45 12.42
C GLU A 82 0.08 5.18 12.88
N THR A 83 -0.55 4.36 13.72
CA THR A 83 0.07 3.17 14.35
C THR A 83 0.28 1.98 13.40
N ILE A 84 -0.52 1.90 12.34
CA ILE A 84 -0.38 0.89 11.29
C ILE A 84 0.44 1.50 10.15
N HIS A 85 1.63 0.95 9.90
CA HIS A 85 2.56 1.46 8.88
C HIS A 85 2.05 1.25 7.45
N ALA A 86 1.48 0.07 7.18
CA ALA A 86 1.03 -0.31 5.85
C ALA A 86 -0.21 -1.22 5.91
N ILE A 87 -1.07 -1.10 4.90
CA ILE A 87 -2.20 -2.01 4.66
C ILE A 87 -2.13 -2.48 3.21
N TYR A 88 -2.20 -3.80 3.02
CA TYR A 88 -2.40 -4.41 1.71
C TYR A 88 -3.89 -4.69 1.49
N ILE A 89 -4.46 -4.13 0.42
CA ILE A 89 -5.89 -4.21 0.08
C ILE A 89 -6.04 -4.74 -1.35
N PRO A 90 -5.92 -6.06 -1.55
CA PRO A 90 -6.24 -6.66 -2.84
C PRO A 90 -7.74 -6.57 -3.09
N ILE A 91 -8.12 -6.13 -4.29
CA ILE A 91 -9.52 -6.03 -4.71
C ILE A 91 -9.72 -6.82 -6.01
N ARG A 92 -10.95 -7.21 -6.30
CA ARG A 92 -11.31 -7.75 -7.63
C ARG A 92 -11.62 -6.63 -8.61
N GLN A 93 -11.78 -7.00 -9.87
CA GLN A 93 -12.29 -6.11 -10.90
C GLN A 93 -13.64 -5.50 -10.45
N ASP A 94 -13.85 -4.22 -10.76
CA ASP A 94 -15.04 -3.42 -10.42
C ASP A 94 -15.27 -3.15 -8.91
N GLU A 95 -14.31 -3.50 -8.04
CA GLU A 95 -14.44 -3.26 -6.60
C GLU A 95 -13.81 -1.94 -6.11
N LEU A 96 -13.03 -1.27 -6.98
CA LEU A 96 -12.29 -0.04 -6.65
C LEU A 96 -13.23 1.04 -6.11
N THR A 97 -14.35 1.28 -6.79
CA THR A 97 -15.33 2.30 -6.39
C THR A 97 -15.82 2.09 -4.96
N TYR A 98 -16.09 0.84 -4.56
CA TYR A 98 -16.64 0.54 -3.24
C TYR A 98 -15.59 0.69 -2.15
N VAL A 99 -14.40 0.15 -2.37
CA VAL A 99 -13.33 0.15 -1.38
C VAL A 99 -12.72 1.55 -1.25
N GLY A 100 -12.43 2.19 -2.38
CA GLY A 100 -11.81 3.51 -2.46
C GLY A 100 -12.67 4.62 -1.85
N THR A 101 -14.00 4.53 -1.93
CA THR A 101 -14.91 5.53 -1.32
C THR A 101 -15.10 5.34 0.18
N GLN A 102 -15.01 4.11 0.69
CA GLN A 102 -15.21 3.81 2.11
C GLN A 102 -13.94 3.97 2.94
N LEU A 103 -12.76 3.72 2.36
CA LEU A 103 -11.46 3.81 3.05
C LEU A 103 -11.22 5.15 3.77
N PRO A 104 -11.51 6.32 3.18
CA PRO A 104 -11.25 7.62 3.80
C PRO A 104 -12.04 7.86 5.10
N LEU A 105 -13.16 7.17 5.28
CA LEU A 105 -14.05 7.33 6.45
C LEU A 105 -13.42 6.86 7.77
N TYR A 106 -12.30 6.14 7.70
CA TYR A 106 -11.67 5.52 8.85
C TYR A 106 -10.40 6.21 9.31
N ASN A 107 -10.03 7.38 8.75
CA ASN A 107 -8.93 8.24 9.24
C ASN A 107 -7.67 7.47 9.67
N LEU A 108 -7.24 6.51 8.83
CA LEU A 108 -5.99 5.76 9.02
C LEU A 108 -4.93 6.41 8.14
N LYS A 109 -3.85 6.89 8.74
CA LYS A 109 -2.68 7.37 7.99
C LYS A 109 -1.67 6.23 7.90
N THR A 110 -1.76 5.51 6.80
CA THR A 110 -0.99 4.29 6.53
C THR A 110 -0.60 4.26 5.07
N MET A 111 0.53 3.63 4.74
CA MET A 111 0.86 3.33 3.35
C MET A 111 -0.12 2.28 2.81
N LEU A 112 -0.69 2.53 1.63
CA LEU A 112 -1.62 1.60 1.00
C LEU A 112 -0.90 0.79 -0.08
N PHE A 113 -1.10 -0.51 -0.07
CA PHE A 113 -0.66 -1.42 -1.12
C PHE A 113 -1.87 -2.03 -1.82
N GLY A 114 -1.94 -1.95 -3.14
CA GLY A 114 -3.00 -2.53 -3.97
C GLY A 114 -2.44 -3.55 -4.97
N ASN A 115 -3.33 -4.34 -5.58
CA ASN A 115 -3.04 -5.11 -6.79
C ASN A 115 -3.49 -4.35 -8.07
N ASP A 116 -3.29 -4.95 -9.23
CA ASP A 116 -3.56 -4.40 -10.57
C ASP A 116 -4.98 -3.85 -10.74
N ASN A 117 -5.96 -4.37 -10.00
CA ASN A 117 -7.34 -3.89 -10.05
C ASN A 117 -7.53 -2.46 -9.49
N TRP A 118 -6.48 -1.87 -8.88
CA TRP A 118 -6.43 -0.45 -8.52
C TRP A 118 -6.04 0.46 -9.69
N LEU A 119 -5.64 -0.09 -10.85
CA LEU A 119 -5.13 0.68 -11.99
C LEU A 119 -6.20 1.34 -12.85
N ASP A 120 -7.48 1.20 -12.50
CA ASP A 120 -8.55 1.95 -13.15
C ASP A 120 -8.42 3.44 -12.82
N MET A 121 -7.73 4.17 -13.68
CA MET A 121 -7.42 5.59 -13.49
C MET A 121 -8.66 6.49 -13.58
N GLU A 122 -9.73 6.05 -14.24
CA GLU A 122 -10.97 6.81 -14.29
C GLU A 122 -11.62 6.84 -12.90
N ILE A 123 -11.69 5.67 -12.25
CA ILE A 123 -12.25 5.55 -10.90
C ILE A 123 -11.27 6.07 -9.85
N LEU A 124 -9.99 5.71 -9.94
CA LEU A 124 -8.97 6.12 -8.96
C LEU A 124 -8.81 7.64 -8.89
N ASN A 125 -8.98 8.36 -10.01
CA ASN A 125 -8.85 9.81 -10.05
C ASN A 125 -10.11 10.58 -9.60
N GLN A 126 -11.18 9.89 -9.20
CA GLN A 126 -12.37 10.52 -8.64
C GLN A 126 -12.03 11.29 -7.36
N GLU A 127 -12.69 12.43 -7.16
CA GLU A 127 -12.41 13.34 -6.03
C GLU A 127 -12.63 12.71 -4.66
N VAL A 128 -13.52 11.72 -4.58
CA VAL A 128 -13.83 10.97 -3.35
C VAL A 128 -12.85 9.84 -3.06
N ILE A 129 -11.92 9.53 -3.98
CA ILE A 129 -10.93 8.45 -3.85
C ILE A 129 -9.50 8.99 -3.93
N GLY A 130 -9.13 9.56 -5.08
CA GLY A 130 -7.76 9.91 -5.42
C GLY A 130 -7.02 10.71 -4.35
N PRO A 131 -7.57 11.82 -3.82
CA PRO A 131 -6.93 12.61 -2.77
C PRO A 131 -6.59 11.82 -1.49
N HIS A 132 -7.30 10.74 -1.20
CA HIS A 132 -7.16 9.96 0.03
C HIS A 132 -6.22 8.76 -0.09
N VAL A 133 -5.80 8.42 -1.32
CA VAL A 133 -4.89 7.29 -1.60
C VAL A 133 -3.57 7.75 -2.22
N GLN A 134 -3.20 9.01 -2.02
CA GLN A 134 -1.92 9.56 -2.48
C GLN A 134 -0.74 8.80 -1.85
N GLY A 135 0.26 8.46 -2.67
CA GLY A 135 1.40 7.65 -2.27
C GLY A 135 1.11 6.15 -2.18
N MET A 136 -0.09 5.69 -2.59
CA MET A 136 -0.40 4.27 -2.71
C MET A 136 0.60 3.59 -3.64
N ARG A 137 1.03 2.39 -3.24
CA ARG A 137 1.84 1.47 -4.03
C ARG A 137 0.94 0.42 -4.66
N ILE A 138 1.03 0.22 -5.96
CA ILE A 138 0.29 -0.82 -6.68
C ILE A 138 1.30 -1.85 -7.15
N ILE A 139 1.14 -3.09 -6.69
CA ILE A 139 1.91 -4.23 -7.17
C ILE A 139 1.21 -4.74 -8.42
N SER A 140 1.95 -4.79 -9.53
CA SER A 140 1.41 -4.97 -10.87
C SER A 140 2.34 -5.80 -11.73
N ASP A 141 1.79 -6.58 -12.67
CA ASP A 141 2.61 -7.25 -13.69
C ASP A 141 3.14 -6.27 -14.76
N VAL A 142 2.48 -5.11 -14.87
CA VAL A 142 2.73 -4.08 -15.90
C VAL A 142 3.27 -2.76 -15.33
N SER A 143 3.97 -1.98 -16.16
CA SER A 143 4.70 -0.77 -15.77
C SER A 143 3.85 0.51 -15.72
N SER A 144 2.62 0.43 -16.22
CA SER A 144 1.69 1.56 -16.32
C SER A 144 0.26 1.08 -16.17
N ALA A 145 -0.66 1.98 -15.83
CA ALA A 145 -2.08 1.66 -15.93
C ALA A 145 -2.43 1.28 -17.36
N MET A 146 -3.09 0.14 -17.50
CA MET A 146 -3.79 -0.24 -18.72
C MET A 146 -5.09 0.55 -18.73
N SER A 147 -5.23 1.51 -19.65
CA SER A 147 -6.50 2.25 -19.78
C SER A 147 -7.63 1.26 -20.12
N SER A 148 -8.76 1.42 -19.45
CA SER A 148 -9.93 0.55 -19.48
C SER A 148 -10.83 0.78 -20.70
N THR A 149 -10.51 1.73 -21.57
CA THR A 149 -11.25 1.88 -22.83
C THR A 149 -10.91 0.74 -23.80
N TYR A 150 -11.92 0.27 -24.54
CA TYR A 150 -11.78 -0.86 -25.46
C TYR A 150 -10.67 -0.64 -26.52
N ASP A 151 -10.46 0.61 -26.94
CA ASP A 151 -9.40 0.98 -27.89
C ASP A 151 -8.00 0.90 -27.25
N ASP A 152 -7.89 1.15 -25.95
CA ASP A 152 -6.63 1.06 -25.21
C ASP A 152 -6.26 -0.37 -24.83
N ALA A 153 -7.24 -1.27 -24.64
CA ALA A 153 -6.97 -2.68 -24.36
C ALA A 153 -6.13 -3.35 -25.48
N PHE A 154 -6.41 -3.04 -26.75
CA PHE A 154 -5.61 -3.56 -27.87
C PHE A 154 -4.18 -3.01 -27.86
N THR A 155 -4.03 -1.71 -27.60
CA THR A 155 -2.73 -1.05 -27.46
C THR A 155 -1.91 -1.68 -26.33
N ASN A 156 -2.56 -2.00 -25.22
CA ASN A 156 -1.96 -2.67 -24.08
C ASN A 156 -1.49 -4.09 -24.44
N TYR A 157 -2.35 -4.92 -25.03
CA TYR A 157 -1.94 -6.27 -25.43
C TYR A 157 -0.85 -6.26 -26.49
N HIS A 158 -0.85 -5.27 -27.39
CA HIS A 158 0.21 -5.07 -28.37
C HIS A 158 1.54 -4.75 -27.67
N ALA A 159 1.55 -3.81 -26.72
CA ALA A 159 2.71 -3.48 -25.90
C ALA A 159 3.27 -4.70 -25.16
N LEU A 160 2.41 -5.47 -24.49
CA LEU A 160 2.81 -6.72 -23.82
C LEU A 160 3.37 -7.76 -24.80
N ALA A 161 2.77 -7.90 -25.97
CA ALA A 161 3.24 -8.82 -27.00
C ALA A 161 4.62 -8.44 -27.54
N MET A 162 4.91 -7.14 -27.68
CA MET A 162 6.22 -6.63 -28.10
C MET A 162 7.31 -6.99 -27.09
N ASP A 163 7.06 -6.80 -25.79
CA ASP A 163 7.98 -7.19 -24.75
C ASP A 163 8.18 -8.72 -24.69
N HIS A 164 7.09 -9.49 -24.77
CA HIS A 164 7.15 -10.95 -24.76
C HIS A 164 7.94 -11.49 -25.95
N ALA A 165 7.73 -10.93 -27.15
CA ALA A 165 8.49 -11.29 -28.34
C ALA A 165 9.98 -10.93 -28.18
N SER A 166 10.28 -9.76 -27.62
CA SER A 166 11.65 -9.32 -27.33
C SER A 166 12.35 -10.22 -26.32
N PHE A 167 11.65 -10.69 -25.30
CA PHE A 167 12.15 -11.68 -24.34
C PHE A 167 12.44 -13.04 -25.01
N VAL A 168 11.53 -13.53 -25.85
CA VAL A 168 11.79 -14.77 -26.61
C VAL A 168 12.99 -14.60 -27.54
N GLN A 169 13.10 -13.44 -28.19
CA GLN A 169 14.23 -13.13 -29.06
C GLN A 169 15.55 -13.04 -28.29
N SER A 170 15.56 -12.49 -27.06
CA SER A 170 16.77 -12.45 -26.23
C SER A 170 17.29 -13.85 -25.93
N ILE A 171 16.40 -14.82 -25.72
CA ILE A 171 16.75 -16.23 -25.51
C ILE A 171 17.29 -16.86 -26.80
N ILE A 172 16.65 -16.61 -27.94
CA ILE A 172 17.10 -17.14 -29.25
C ILE A 172 18.50 -16.63 -29.57
N ASN A 173 18.80 -15.36 -29.27
CA ASN A 173 20.09 -14.73 -29.49
C ASN A 173 21.23 -15.38 -28.68
N LEU A 174 20.93 -16.21 -27.66
CA LEU A 174 21.92 -17.02 -26.94
C LEU A 174 22.39 -18.26 -27.72
N GLY A 175 22.04 -18.40 -29.00
CA GLY A 175 22.51 -19.46 -29.89
C GLY A 175 21.79 -20.79 -29.69
N VAL A 176 20.49 -20.74 -29.39
CA VAL A 176 19.68 -21.93 -29.13
C VAL A 176 19.40 -22.72 -30.42
N MET A 177 19.77 -24.00 -30.46
CA MET A 177 19.65 -24.84 -31.67
C MET A 177 18.51 -25.86 -31.61
N ASN A 178 17.94 -26.11 -30.43
CA ASN A 178 16.85 -27.07 -30.24
C ASN A 178 15.96 -26.72 -29.03
N ARG A 179 14.78 -27.34 -28.97
CA ARG A 179 13.79 -27.12 -27.90
C ARG A 179 14.33 -27.35 -26.50
N ARG A 180 15.21 -28.35 -26.30
CA ARG A 180 15.77 -28.65 -24.97
C ARG A 180 16.66 -27.51 -24.48
N GLN A 181 17.53 -27.01 -25.35
CA GLN A 181 18.37 -25.83 -25.05
C GLN A 181 17.53 -24.58 -24.83
N PHE A 182 16.45 -24.38 -25.61
CA PHE A 182 15.53 -23.26 -25.42
C PHE A 182 14.94 -23.27 -24.01
N MET A 183 14.38 -24.42 -23.61
CA MET A 183 13.76 -24.57 -22.30
C MET A 183 14.76 -24.37 -21.15
N ASP A 184 15.99 -24.83 -21.31
CA ASP A 184 17.05 -24.63 -20.32
C ASP A 184 17.41 -23.15 -20.20
N LYS A 185 17.62 -22.44 -21.32
CA LYS A 185 17.91 -20.99 -21.31
C LYS A 185 16.75 -20.16 -20.78
N LEU A 186 15.52 -20.48 -21.14
CA LEU A 186 14.30 -19.83 -20.66
C LEU A 186 14.18 -19.92 -19.12
N ARG A 187 14.39 -21.11 -18.55
CA ARG A 187 14.28 -21.35 -17.10
C ARG A 187 15.46 -20.79 -16.29
N ASN A 188 16.60 -20.55 -16.94
CA ASN A 188 17.80 -20.01 -16.30
C ASN A 188 18.08 -18.56 -16.72
N HIS A 189 17.13 -17.87 -17.37
CA HIS A 189 17.32 -16.50 -17.81
C HIS A 189 17.46 -15.57 -16.59
N GLU A 190 18.47 -14.70 -16.60
CA GLU A 190 18.79 -13.82 -15.46
C GLU A 190 17.70 -12.76 -15.19
N GLY A 191 16.94 -12.41 -16.22
CA GLY A 191 15.82 -11.48 -16.15
C GLY A 191 15.76 -10.65 -17.42
N PHE A 192 14.57 -10.23 -17.79
CA PHE A 192 14.32 -9.36 -18.95
C PHE A 192 13.53 -8.14 -18.47
N HIS A 193 14.03 -6.95 -18.79
CA HIS A 193 13.37 -5.69 -18.49
C HIS A 193 12.95 -5.05 -19.80
N GLY A 194 11.68 -5.21 -20.15
CA GLY A 194 11.04 -4.57 -21.28
C GLY A 194 10.56 -3.16 -20.93
N GLU A 195 9.87 -2.53 -21.87
CA GLU A 195 9.31 -1.19 -21.68
C GLU A 195 8.07 -1.23 -20.76
N HIS A 196 7.29 -2.30 -20.86
CA HIS A 196 6.01 -2.47 -20.18
C HIS A 196 6.00 -3.58 -19.14
N THR A 197 6.89 -4.56 -19.26
CA THR A 197 6.96 -5.75 -18.42
C THR A 197 8.37 -6.05 -17.97
N SER A 198 8.48 -6.71 -16.82
CA SER A 198 9.73 -7.30 -16.36
C SER A 198 9.48 -8.78 -16.12
N ILE A 199 10.33 -9.64 -16.69
CA ILE A 199 10.13 -11.08 -16.76
C ILE A 199 11.35 -11.81 -16.21
N GLN A 200 11.15 -12.64 -15.19
CA GLN A 200 12.13 -13.61 -14.72
C GLN A 200 11.41 -14.86 -14.23
N PHE A 201 11.75 -16.03 -14.77
CA PHE A 201 11.08 -17.26 -14.35
C PHE A 201 11.61 -17.76 -13.00
N SER A 202 10.67 -17.94 -12.07
CA SER A 202 10.91 -18.33 -10.69
C SER A 202 9.93 -19.41 -10.22
N GLY A 203 9.95 -19.74 -8.93
CA GLY A 203 9.16 -20.83 -8.35
C GLY A 203 9.82 -22.21 -8.49
N ALA A 204 9.17 -23.25 -7.95
CA ALA A 204 9.73 -24.60 -7.89
C ALA A 204 10.06 -25.18 -9.27
N ASN A 205 9.25 -24.86 -10.28
CA ASN A 205 9.40 -25.36 -11.65
C ASN A 205 9.98 -24.32 -12.64
N ARG A 206 10.29 -23.11 -12.17
CA ARG A 206 10.76 -21.98 -12.99
C ARG A 206 9.87 -21.70 -14.20
N ASN A 207 8.59 -21.53 -13.93
CA ASN A 207 7.52 -21.39 -14.92
C ASN A 207 6.56 -20.24 -14.60
N GLU A 208 6.81 -19.50 -13.52
CA GLU A 208 6.01 -18.36 -13.07
C GLU A 208 6.87 -17.11 -13.13
N ASN A 209 6.29 -15.97 -13.50
CA ASN A 209 7.02 -14.72 -13.44
C ASN A 209 7.27 -14.36 -11.97
N GLY A 210 8.53 -14.20 -11.59
CA GLY A 210 8.97 -13.78 -10.26
C GLY A 210 9.15 -12.28 -10.11
N PHE A 211 9.09 -11.55 -11.21
CA PHE A 211 9.18 -10.08 -11.20
C PHE A 211 7.80 -9.48 -11.10
N ALA A 212 7.62 -8.57 -10.15
CA ALA A 212 6.45 -7.73 -10.00
C ALA A 212 6.87 -6.26 -10.04
N GLN A 213 6.13 -5.44 -10.77
CA GLN A 213 6.37 -4.01 -10.85
C GLN A 213 5.66 -3.29 -9.71
N VAL A 214 6.26 -2.20 -9.25
CA VAL A 214 5.71 -1.37 -8.19
C VAL A 214 5.43 0.01 -8.75
N LEU A 215 4.16 0.37 -8.77
CA LEU A 215 3.70 1.66 -9.26
C LEU A 215 3.32 2.55 -8.07
N GLU A 216 3.57 3.85 -8.16
CA GLU A 216 3.15 4.84 -7.18
C GLU A 216 2.08 5.74 -7.77
N TYR A 217 0.96 5.86 -7.05
CA TYR A 217 -0.09 6.81 -7.39
C TYR A 217 0.15 8.16 -6.71
N ASN A 218 0.30 9.21 -7.50
CA ASN A 218 0.47 10.58 -6.99
C ASN A 218 -0.03 11.61 -8.01
N ARG A 219 -0.72 12.66 -7.54
CA ARG A 219 -1.23 13.78 -8.36
C ARG A 219 -1.94 13.32 -9.64
N LYS A 220 -2.87 12.36 -9.51
CA LYS A 220 -3.65 11.76 -10.60
C LYS A 220 -2.84 11.01 -11.67
N LYS A 221 -1.60 10.62 -11.34
CA LYS A 221 -0.70 9.89 -12.24
C LYS A 221 -0.13 8.66 -11.54
N LEU A 222 0.26 7.68 -12.34
CA LEU A 222 1.06 6.55 -11.90
C LEU A 222 2.50 6.73 -12.37
N LYS A 223 3.44 6.40 -11.49
CA LYS A 223 4.86 6.33 -11.79
C LYS A 223 5.38 4.94 -11.45
N ASN A 224 6.06 4.27 -12.37
CA ASN A 224 6.83 3.09 -12.02
C ASN A 224 8.02 3.49 -11.13
N ILE A 225 8.10 2.90 -9.95
CA ILE A 225 9.17 3.17 -8.98
C ILE A 225 10.17 2.03 -8.84
N GLY A 226 9.94 0.89 -9.50
CA GLY A 226 10.86 -0.23 -9.49
C GLY A 226 10.21 -1.60 -9.69
N VAL A 227 11.07 -2.62 -9.62
CA VAL A 227 10.72 -4.03 -9.78
C VAL A 227 11.13 -4.78 -8.53
N TYR A 228 10.20 -5.56 -7.99
CA TYR A 228 10.44 -6.51 -6.92
C TYR A 228 10.66 -7.91 -7.50
N ASP A 229 11.77 -8.54 -7.14
CA ASP A 229 12.17 -9.87 -7.65
C ASP A 229 11.78 -11.05 -6.75
N GLY A 230 10.95 -10.79 -5.73
CA GLY A 230 10.60 -11.78 -4.71
C GLY A 230 11.51 -11.73 -3.47
N LYS A 231 12.66 -11.05 -3.53
CA LYS A 231 13.62 -10.89 -2.43
C LYS A 231 13.99 -9.43 -2.20
N THR A 232 14.31 -8.71 -3.27
CA THR A 232 14.83 -7.36 -3.28
C THR A 232 13.97 -6.46 -4.17
N PHE A 233 13.81 -5.22 -3.72
CA PHE A 233 13.18 -4.17 -4.48
C PHE A 233 14.26 -3.35 -5.18
N ASN A 234 14.24 -3.35 -6.51
CA ASN A 234 15.21 -2.66 -7.35
C ASN A 234 14.56 -1.41 -7.95
N GLN A 235 15.11 -0.24 -7.63
CA GLN A 235 14.65 1.02 -8.22
C GLN A 235 15.19 1.15 -9.66
N PRO A 236 14.44 1.80 -10.57
CA PRO A 236 14.95 2.11 -11.89
C PRO A 236 16.11 3.09 -11.75
N ALA A 237 17.16 2.92 -12.54
CA ALA A 237 18.26 3.87 -12.60
C ALA A 237 17.71 5.26 -13.02
N GLU A 238 18.04 6.31 -12.27
CA GLU A 238 17.70 7.70 -12.59
C GLU A 238 18.36 8.20 -13.88
#